data_AF-A0A0H4WPY6-F1
#
_entry.id   AF-A0A0H4WPY6-F1
#
_cell.length_a   1.000
_cell.length_b   1.000
_cell.length_c   1.000
_cell.angle_alpha   90.00
_cell.angle_beta   90.00
_cell.angle_gamma   90.00
#
_symmetry.space_group_name_H-M   'P 1'
#
loop_
_entity.id
_entity.type
_entity.pdbx_description
1 polymer ?
#
loop_
_entity_poly.entity_id
_entity_poly.type
_entity_poly.pdbx_seq_one_letter_code
_entity_poly.pdbx_strand_id
1 'polypeptide(L)'
;MKRLPAMPEFLAPLPLGAVALMAVNDRWLKPAFHNALTGKLSDVALCFFLPLYLSAMLALLTRWPRERRVAVGAGITACLFTALKVSQPAADLFSALLTPVGAPLGITAFRAWADPTDLIVLPLVWGAVRFSRAASREAQSPPVGAST
;
A
#
# COMPACT_ATOMS: atom_id res chain seq x y z
N MET A 1 -14.60 -24.61 -7.26
CA MET A 1 -13.65 -23.47 -7.23
C MET A 1 -14.41 -22.23 -6.77
N LYS A 2 -14.00 -21.59 -5.65
CA LYS A 2 -14.67 -20.40 -5.10
C LYS A 2 -14.34 -19.21 -6.01
N ARG A 3 -15.33 -18.56 -6.65
CA ARG A 3 -15.08 -17.34 -7.44
C ARG A 3 -14.44 -16.31 -6.51
N LEU A 4 -13.26 -15.82 -6.88
CA LEU A 4 -12.63 -14.71 -6.19
C LEU A 4 -13.53 -13.46 -6.36
N PRO A 5 -13.75 -12.67 -5.30
CA PRO A 5 -14.46 -11.41 -5.44
C PRO A 5 -13.67 -10.50 -6.40
N ALA A 6 -14.38 -9.72 -7.22
CA ALA A 6 -13.73 -8.73 -8.07
C ALA A 6 -13.01 -7.68 -7.20
N MET A 7 -11.73 -7.44 -7.47
CA MET A 7 -10.88 -6.48 -6.74
C MET A 7 -10.25 -5.45 -7.69
N PRO A 8 -11.05 -4.67 -8.43
CA PRO A 8 -10.53 -3.68 -9.38
C PRO A 8 -9.68 -2.61 -8.69
N GLU A 9 -9.89 -2.34 -7.39
CA GLU A 9 -9.04 -1.42 -6.62
C GLU A 9 -7.59 -1.86 -6.49
N PHE A 10 -7.32 -3.16 -6.54
CA PHE A 10 -6.00 -3.72 -6.26
C PHE A 10 -5.25 -4.08 -7.53
N LEU A 11 -5.96 -4.62 -8.52
CA LEU A 11 -5.41 -5.03 -9.81
C LEU A 11 -5.40 -3.89 -10.86
N ALA A 12 -5.78 -2.67 -10.47
CA ALA A 12 -5.68 -1.52 -11.35
C ALA A 12 -4.22 -1.24 -11.73
N PRO A 13 -3.96 -0.57 -12.87
CA PRO A 13 -2.61 -0.24 -13.31
C PRO A 13 -1.84 0.62 -12.30
N LEU A 14 -2.52 1.52 -11.57
CA LEU A 14 -1.89 2.44 -10.63
C LEU A 14 -1.29 1.74 -9.39
N PRO A 15 -2.04 0.90 -8.64
CA PRO A 15 -1.48 0.12 -7.54
C PRO A 15 -0.35 -0.82 -7.99
N LEU A 16 -0.49 -1.48 -9.14
CA LEU A 16 0.55 -2.34 -9.70
C LEU A 16 1.80 -1.53 -10.07
N GLY A 17 1.61 -0.33 -10.63
CA GLY A 17 2.68 0.63 -10.88
C GLY A 17 3.40 1.07 -9.60
N ALA A 18 2.67 1.28 -8.50
CA ALA A 18 3.27 1.61 -7.20
C ALA A 18 4.13 0.45 -6.65
N VAL A 19 3.68 -0.80 -6.80
CA VAL A 19 4.47 -1.99 -6.43
C VAL A 19 5.71 -2.13 -7.32
N ALA A 20 5.55 -1.95 -8.63
CA ALA A 20 6.67 -1.99 -9.57
C ALA A 20 7.70 -0.90 -9.24
N LEU A 21 7.24 0.33 -8.97
CA LEU A 21 8.10 1.44 -8.55
C LEU A 21 8.82 1.13 -7.24
N MET A 22 8.13 0.54 -6.25
CA MET A 22 8.74 0.13 -4.98
C MET A 22 9.80 -0.95 -5.18
N ALA A 23 9.50 -1.98 -5.98
CA ALA A 23 10.45 -3.04 -6.30
C ALA A 23 11.69 -2.49 -7.03
N VAL A 24 11.47 -1.56 -7.97
CA VAL A 24 12.56 -0.90 -8.70
C VAL A 24 13.41 -0.04 -7.77
N ASN A 25 12.76 0.73 -6.91
CA ASN A 25 13.40 1.57 -5.91
C ASN A 25 14.27 0.77 -4.95
N ASP A 26 13.75 -0.34 -4.44
CA ASP A 26 14.44 -1.13 -3.42
C ASP A 26 15.57 -1.99 -3.99
N ARG A 27 15.41 -2.50 -5.22
CA ARG A 27 16.41 -3.39 -5.82
C ARG A 27 17.54 -2.66 -6.52
N TRP A 28 17.28 -1.48 -7.10
CA TRP A 28 18.26 -0.77 -7.93
C TRP A 28 18.58 0.63 -7.44
N LEU A 29 17.58 1.43 -7.01
CA LEU A 29 17.85 2.83 -6.66
C LEU A 29 18.47 2.99 -5.27
N LYS A 30 17.98 2.26 -4.25
CA LYS A 30 18.53 2.30 -2.89
C LYS A 30 20.02 1.92 -2.86
N PRO A 31 20.47 0.82 -3.51
CA PRO A 31 21.89 0.47 -3.57
C PRO A 31 22.74 1.48 -4.36
N ALA A 32 22.16 2.14 -5.38
CA ALA A 32 22.90 3.04 -6.26
C ALA A 32 23.04 4.47 -5.71
N PHE A 33 22.00 4.99 -5.05
CA PHE A 33 21.91 6.43 -4.74
C PHE A 33 21.99 6.76 -3.24
N HIS A 34 21.86 5.78 -2.32
CA HIS A 34 22.06 5.94 -0.86
C HIS A 34 21.49 7.24 -0.24
N ASN A 35 20.36 7.72 -0.74
CA ASN A 35 19.86 9.06 -0.43
C ASN A 35 18.40 9.07 0.05
N ALA A 36 18.06 10.07 0.87
CA ALA A 36 16.77 10.25 1.54
C ALA A 36 15.56 10.23 0.58
N LEU A 37 15.78 10.54 -0.71
CA LEU A 37 14.74 10.53 -1.73
C LEU A 37 14.18 9.12 -2.00
N THR A 38 15.04 8.09 -1.99
CA THR A 38 14.63 6.69 -2.20
C THR A 38 13.84 6.13 -1.01
N GLY A 39 14.06 6.67 0.20
CA GLY A 39 13.24 6.36 1.37
C GLY A 39 11.80 6.85 1.19
N LYS A 40 11.65 8.13 0.81
CA LYS A 40 10.35 8.78 0.61
C LYS A 40 9.54 8.17 -0.53
N LEU A 41 10.20 7.70 -1.59
CA LEU A 41 9.55 6.96 -2.68
C LEU A 41 8.88 5.67 -2.20
N SER A 42 9.54 4.94 -1.28
CA SER A 42 8.98 3.74 -0.67
C SER A 42 7.79 4.08 0.22
N ASP A 43 7.85 5.19 0.96
CA ASP A 43 6.74 5.66 1.79
C ASP A 43 5.53 6.05 0.95
N VAL A 44 5.75 6.73 -0.19
CA VAL A 44 4.71 7.10 -1.15
C VAL A 44 4.00 5.85 -1.67
N ALA A 45 4.77 4.85 -2.09
CA ALA A 45 4.21 3.57 -2.54
C ALA A 45 3.42 2.90 -1.41
N LEU A 46 3.96 2.85 -0.19
CA LEU A 46 3.32 2.21 0.95
C LEU A 46 2.00 2.90 1.35
N CYS A 47 2.00 4.22 1.53
CA CYS A 47 0.81 4.98 1.92
C CYS A 47 -0.31 4.93 0.88
N PHE A 48 0.03 4.78 -0.41
CA PHE A 48 -0.97 4.63 -1.47
C PHE A 48 -1.45 3.17 -1.64
N PHE A 49 -0.53 2.21 -1.62
CA PHE A 49 -0.82 0.81 -1.93
C PHE A 49 -1.39 0.02 -0.75
N LEU A 50 -0.82 0.18 0.46
CA LEU A 50 -1.17 -0.63 1.63
C LEU A 50 -2.66 -0.57 2.01
N PRO A 51 -3.36 0.60 1.95
CA PRO A 51 -4.79 0.66 2.22
C PRO A 51 -5.62 -0.19 1.26
N LEU A 52 -5.21 -0.26 -0.02
CA LEU A 52 -5.89 -1.02 -1.07
C LEU A 52 -5.62 -2.51 -0.93
N TYR A 53 -4.37 -2.88 -0.60
CA TYR A 53 -4.01 -4.26 -0.28
C TYR A 53 -4.79 -4.80 0.92
N LEU A 54 -4.88 -4.04 2.01
CA LEU A 54 -5.65 -4.43 3.19
C LEU A 54 -7.15 -4.54 2.87
N SER A 55 -7.69 -3.65 2.04
CA SER A 55 -9.07 -3.78 1.55
C SER A 55 -9.30 -5.09 0.78
N ALA A 56 -8.36 -5.48 -0.09
CA ALA A 56 -8.42 -6.73 -0.84
C ALA A 56 -8.32 -7.97 0.06
N MET A 57 -7.44 -7.95 1.07
CA MET A 57 -7.37 -9.01 2.08
C MET A 57 -8.68 -9.13 2.87
N LEU A 58 -9.24 -8.00 3.32
CA LEU A 58 -10.53 -7.97 4.01
C LEU A 58 -11.68 -8.45 3.11
N ALA A 59 -11.56 -8.32 1.78
CA ALA A 59 -12.55 -8.84 0.84
C ALA A 59 -12.63 -10.37 0.85
N LEU A 60 -11.51 -11.03 1.12
CA LEU A 60 -11.42 -12.48 1.21
C LEU A 60 -11.93 -13.01 2.55
N LEU A 61 -11.78 -12.21 3.61
CA LEU A 61 -12.08 -12.60 4.99
C LEU A 61 -13.47 -12.17 5.47
N THR A 62 -14.04 -11.11 4.88
CA THR A 62 -15.26 -10.48 5.35
C THR A 62 -16.25 -10.23 4.22
N ARG A 63 -17.53 -10.06 4.57
CA ARG A 63 -18.59 -9.61 3.64
C ARG A 63 -18.83 -8.10 3.71
N TRP A 64 -17.87 -7.34 4.22
CA TRP A 64 -18.05 -5.91 4.39
C TRP A 64 -18.11 -5.17 3.06
N PRO A 65 -18.90 -4.07 2.99
CA PRO A 65 -18.88 -3.22 1.82
C PRO A 65 -17.48 -2.65 1.63
N ARG A 66 -17.09 -2.49 0.36
CA ARG A 66 -15.76 -2.01 -0.03
C ARG A 66 -15.35 -0.73 0.69
N GLU A 67 -16.27 0.22 0.84
CA GLU A 67 -16.01 1.49 1.53
C GLU A 67 -15.51 1.28 2.95
N ARG A 68 -16.13 0.36 3.70
CA ARG A 68 -15.70 0.00 5.05
C ARG A 68 -14.34 -0.68 5.05
N ARG A 69 -14.08 -1.60 4.11
CA ARG A 69 -12.77 -2.29 4.01
C ARG A 69 -11.64 -1.31 3.70
N VAL A 70 -11.87 -0.38 2.76
CA VAL A 70 -10.91 0.67 2.39
C VAL A 70 -10.70 1.64 3.55
N ALA A 71 -11.75 2.05 4.26
CA ALA A 71 -11.63 2.91 5.42
C ALA A 71 -10.80 2.24 6.54
N VAL A 72 -11.05 0.96 6.81
CA VAL A 72 -10.27 0.18 7.79
C VAL A 72 -8.82 0.02 7.33
N GLY A 73 -8.59 -0.33 6.06
CA GLY A 73 -7.24 -0.42 5.49
C GLY A 73 -6.48 0.91 5.55
N ALA A 74 -7.16 2.02 5.29
CA ALA A 74 -6.61 3.37 5.41
C ALA A 74 -6.26 3.72 6.86
N GLY A 75 -7.15 3.43 7.81
CA GLY A 75 -6.91 3.65 9.24
C GLY A 75 -5.71 2.84 9.75
N ILE A 76 -5.66 1.54 9.43
CA ILE A 76 -4.52 0.67 9.79
C ILE A 76 -3.23 1.19 9.18
N THR A 77 -3.25 1.55 7.89
CA THR A 77 -2.07 2.10 7.20
C THR A 77 -1.59 3.39 7.86
N ALA A 78 -2.49 4.34 8.13
CA ALA A 78 -2.13 5.63 8.72
C ALA A 78 -1.56 5.45 10.14
N CYS A 79 -2.21 4.63 10.97
CA CYS A 79 -1.72 4.34 12.32
C CYS A 79 -0.37 3.64 12.31
N LEU A 80 -0.21 2.58 11.51
CA LEU A 80 1.04 1.84 11.39
C LEU A 80 2.16 2.76 10.88
N PHE A 81 1.94 3.46 9.77
CA PHE A 81 2.93 4.36 9.19
C PHE A 81 3.35 5.45 10.18
N THR A 82 2.39 6.08 10.86
CA THR A 82 2.69 7.11 11.87
C THR A 82 3.51 6.53 13.02
N ALA A 83 3.14 5.35 13.53
CA ALA A 83 3.89 4.71 14.60
C ALA A 83 5.35 4.42 14.20
N LEU A 84 5.57 3.92 12.97
CA LEU A 84 6.91 3.62 12.45
C LEU A 84 7.76 4.87 12.20
N LYS A 85 7.14 6.01 11.82
CA LYS A 85 7.87 7.24 11.51
C LYS A 85 8.09 8.15 12.72
N VAL A 86 7.29 8.02 13.77
CA VAL A 86 7.43 8.81 15.01
C VAL A 86 8.25 8.09 16.08
N SER A 87 8.26 6.76 16.09
CA SER A 87 8.90 5.96 17.15
C SER A 87 9.93 4.98 16.59
N GLN A 88 11.21 5.24 16.86
CA GLN A 88 12.29 4.31 16.51
C GLN A 88 12.11 2.92 17.15
N PRO A 89 11.69 2.78 18.43
CA PRO A 89 11.38 1.47 19.00
C PRO A 89 10.29 0.70 18.22
N ALA A 90 9.27 1.40 17.70
CA ALA A 90 8.25 0.77 16.87
C ALA A 90 8.82 0.32 15.51
N ALA A 91 9.67 1.14 14.90
CA ALA A 91 10.39 0.81 13.66
C ALA A 91 11.31 -0.40 13.83
N ASP A 92 12.02 -0.49 14.95
CA ASP A 92 12.92 -1.60 15.27
C ASP A 92 12.13 -2.90 15.49
N LEU A 93 11.03 -2.83 16.26
CA LEU A 93 10.15 -3.98 16.48
C LEU A 93 9.56 -4.48 15.15
N PHE A 94 9.08 -3.58 14.30
CA PHE A 94 8.53 -3.94 13.00
C PHE A 94 9.58 -4.58 12.09
N SER A 95 10.80 -4.05 12.08
CA SER A 95 11.93 -4.63 11.34
C SER A 95 12.28 -6.03 11.83
N ALA A 96 12.28 -6.24 13.15
CA ALA A 96 12.51 -7.55 13.77
C ALA A 96 11.42 -8.56 13.39
N LEU A 97 10.15 -8.13 13.34
CA LEU A 97 9.03 -8.98 12.92
C LEU A 97 9.07 -9.34 11.42
N LEU A 98 9.54 -8.44 10.57
CA LEU A 98 9.63 -8.68 9.12
C LEU A 98 10.82 -9.54 8.71
N THR A 99 11.93 -9.49 9.45
CA THR A 99 13.14 -10.26 9.16
C THR A 99 12.89 -11.77 8.98
N PRO A 100 12.19 -12.49 9.90
CA PRO A 100 11.92 -13.92 9.71
C PRO A 100 10.96 -14.19 8.55
N VAL A 101 10.07 -13.23 8.22
CA VAL A 101 9.13 -13.34 7.09
C VAL A 101 9.83 -13.13 5.75
N GLY A 102 10.85 -12.26 5.70
CA GLY A 102 11.63 -11.97 4.50
C GLY A 102 12.79 -12.94 4.26
N ALA A 103 13.24 -13.67 5.27
CA ALA A 103 14.35 -14.62 5.15
C ALA A 103 14.15 -15.69 4.04
N PRO A 104 12.96 -16.31 3.89
CA PRO A 104 12.69 -17.24 2.77
C PRO A 104 12.81 -16.60 1.38
N LEU A 105 12.70 -15.27 1.29
CA LEU A 105 12.79 -14.48 0.06
C LEU A 105 14.21 -13.90 -0.16
N GLY A 106 15.18 -14.26 0.69
CA GLY A 106 16.56 -13.76 0.64
C GLY A 106 16.73 -12.34 1.18
N ILE A 107 15.72 -11.79 1.87
CA ILE A 107 15.79 -10.47 2.50
C ILE A 107 16.22 -10.67 3.95
N THR A 108 17.51 -10.42 4.21
CA THR A 108 18.15 -10.75 5.50
C THR A 108 18.23 -9.58 6.48
N ALA A 109 17.94 -8.35 6.04
CA ALA A 109 17.91 -7.18 6.90
C ALA A 109 16.81 -6.22 6.46
N PHE A 110 15.83 -6.00 7.33
CA PHE A 110 14.95 -4.83 7.27
C PHE A 110 15.49 -3.78 8.22
N ARG A 111 15.64 -2.55 7.73
CA ARG A 111 16.03 -1.42 8.57
C ARG A 111 15.16 -0.22 8.24
N ALA A 112 14.30 0.13 9.18
CA ALA A 112 13.46 1.31 9.11
C ALA A 112 14.02 2.39 10.05
N TRP A 113 14.00 3.64 9.57
CA TRP A 113 14.38 4.81 10.37
C TRP A 113 13.13 5.64 10.63
N ALA A 114 12.96 6.04 11.89
CA ALA A 114 11.92 6.98 12.28
C ALA A 114 12.34 8.39 11.84
N ASP A 115 11.63 8.93 10.85
CA ASP A 115 11.76 10.31 10.39
C ASP A 115 10.35 10.94 10.33
N PRO A 116 10.00 11.83 11.28
CA PRO A 116 8.71 12.49 11.30
C PRO A 116 8.41 13.33 10.05
N THR A 117 9.43 13.72 9.27
CA THR A 117 9.22 14.46 8.02
C THR A 117 8.50 13.61 6.97
N ASP A 118 8.54 12.28 7.08
CA ASP A 118 7.84 11.38 6.18
C ASP A 118 6.32 11.37 6.41
N LEU A 119 5.82 11.95 7.51
CA LEU A 119 4.39 12.14 7.73
C LEU A 119 3.73 13.03 6.67
N ILE A 120 4.51 13.80 5.90
CA ILE A 120 4.03 14.54 4.73
C ILE A 120 3.39 13.64 3.66
N VAL A 121 3.66 12.32 3.72
CA VAL A 121 3.14 11.32 2.79
C VAL A 121 1.75 10.81 3.19
N LEU A 122 1.31 11.01 4.45
CA LEU A 122 -0.01 10.58 4.94
C LEU A 122 -1.22 11.02 4.08
N PRO A 123 -1.25 12.22 3.46
CA PRO A 123 -2.33 12.60 2.53
C PRO A 123 -2.53 11.62 1.37
N LEU A 124 -1.52 10.82 1.00
CA LEU A 124 -1.69 9.78 -0.03
C LEU A 124 -2.57 8.62 0.42
N VAL A 125 -2.69 8.37 1.73
CA VAL A 125 -3.68 7.42 2.27
C VAL A 125 -5.09 7.87 1.90
N TRP A 126 -5.37 9.17 2.03
CA TRP A 126 -6.64 9.74 1.56
C TRP A 126 -6.77 9.66 0.03
N GLY A 127 -5.67 9.86 -0.70
CA GLY A 127 -5.57 9.62 -2.14
C GLY A 127 -6.01 8.21 -2.54
N ALA A 128 -5.57 7.18 -1.80
CA ALA A 128 -5.97 5.78 -2.03
C ALA A 128 -7.48 5.57 -1.82
N VAL A 129 -8.06 6.19 -0.78
CA VAL A 129 -9.51 6.15 -0.54
C VAL A 129 -10.26 6.78 -1.71
N ARG A 130 -9.82 7.96 -2.17
CA ARG A 130 -10.40 8.67 -3.33
C ARG A 130 -10.30 7.84 -4.62
N PHE A 131 -9.14 7.26 -4.88
CA PHE A 131 -8.89 6.39 -6.03
C PHE A 131 -9.84 5.19 -6.02
N SER A 132 -10.01 4.55 -4.87
CA SER A 132 -10.95 3.44 -4.73
C SER A 132 -12.39 3.87 -5.04
N ARG A 133 -12.82 5.03 -4.56
CA ARG A 133 -14.17 5.55 -4.89
C ARG A 133 -14.34 5.86 -6.37
N ALA A 134 -13.30 6.38 -7.03
CA ALA A 134 -13.33 6.65 -8.47
C ALA A 134 -13.41 5.36 -9.30
N ALA A 135 -12.57 4.37 -8.99
CA ALA A 135 -12.56 3.07 -9.66
C ALA A 135 -13.92 2.33 -9.52
N SER A 136 -14.67 2.56 -8.44
CA SER A 136 -16.04 2.04 -8.30
C SER A 136 -17.02 2.65 -9.29
N ARG A 137 -16.89 3.94 -9.60
CA ARG A 137 -17.82 4.66 -10.50
C ARG A 137 -17.62 4.22 -11.95
N GLU A 138 -16.38 4.00 -12.34
CA GLU A 138 -16.03 3.54 -13.69
C GLU A 138 -16.51 2.10 -13.93
N ALA A 139 -16.35 1.21 -12.94
CA ALA A 139 -16.86 -0.16 -13.02
C ALA A 139 -18.41 -0.27 -13.03
N GLN A 140 -19.12 0.77 -12.58
CA GLN A 140 -20.59 0.84 -12.60
C GLN A 140 -21.15 1.59 -13.81
N SER A 141 -20.29 2.22 -14.63
CA SER A 141 -20.74 2.94 -15.82
C SER A 141 -21.17 1.92 -16.89
N PRO A 142 -22.38 2.04 -17.45
CA PRO A 142 -22.81 1.14 -18.52
C PRO A 142 -21.85 1.27 -19.71
N PRO A 143 -21.58 0.17 -20.45
CA PRO A 143 -20.71 0.21 -21.62
C PRO A 143 -21.28 1.23 -22.62
N VAL A 144 -20.49 2.27 -22.89
CA VAL A 144 -20.75 3.24 -23.97
C VAL A 144 -20.56 2.47 -25.28
N GLY A 145 -21.64 1.91 -25.82
CA GLY A 145 -21.57 1.18 -27.09
C GLY A 145 -22.66 0.15 -27.40
N ALA A 146 -23.66 -0.08 -26.55
CA ALA A 146 -24.83 -0.90 -26.93
C ALA A 146 -25.96 0.01 -27.45
N SER A 147 -25.71 0.73 -28.53
CA SER A 147 -26.71 1.51 -29.26
C SER A 147 -26.29 1.63 -30.72
N THR A 148 -26.52 0.58 -31.49
CA THR A 148 -26.88 0.57 -32.93
C THR A 148 -26.95 -0.87 -33.40
#